data_AF-A0A959KPD1-F1
#
_entry.id   AF-A0A959KPD1-F1
#
_cell.length_a   1.000
_cell.length_b   1.000
_cell.length_c   1.000
_cell.angle_alpha   90.00
_cell.angle_beta   90.00
_cell.angle_gamma   90.00
#
_symmetry.space_group_name_H-M   'P 1'
#
loop_
_entity.id
_entity.type
_entity.pdbx_description
1 polymer ?
#
loop_
_entity_poly.entity_id
_entity_poly.type
_entity_poly.pdbx_seq_one_letter_code
_entity_poly.pdbx_strand_id
1 'polypeptide(L)'
;GTASSMLQKLGYPSAERRNGEIVPAPLGKRTLTVPFPRKERFVMSIPWGDVFTAYHTTKIPNIVVYTGIAPARYRWIKWLRHFNWLLRLSLVRKYLQRKIDRRPAGPSDEQRRTARSLVWGRVQDPDGMSEEARLQSADGYTLTVQAGLLIVGKVLAGEWKAGYHTPAGLFGPGLVLELPGVQRERLVEGEWEPA
;
A
#
# COMPACT_ATOMS: atom_id res chain seq x y z
N GLY A 1 0.96 5.05 15.84
CA GLY A 1 1.77 4.38 14.80
C GLY A 1 0.94 3.39 14.00
N THR A 2 1.48 2.84 12.91
CA THR A 2 0.77 1.98 11.93
C THR A 2 0.02 0.81 12.58
N ALA A 3 0.60 0.18 13.61
CA ALA A 3 -0.03 -0.91 14.34
C ALA A 3 -1.35 -0.51 15.04
N SER A 4 -1.39 0.68 15.66
CA SER A 4 -2.61 1.22 16.27
C SER A 4 -3.68 1.54 15.22
N SER A 5 -3.28 2.13 14.08
CA SER A 5 -4.21 2.41 12.98
C SER A 5 -4.79 1.13 12.37
N MET A 6 -3.98 0.07 12.25
CA MET A 6 -4.45 -1.25 11.83
C MET A 6 -5.44 -1.85 12.85
N LEU A 7 -5.18 -1.72 14.15
CA LEU A 7 -6.09 -2.19 15.21
C LEU A 7 -7.43 -1.44 15.17
N GLN A 8 -7.42 -0.13 14.92
CA GLN A 8 -8.65 0.66 14.78
C GLN A 8 -9.50 0.22 13.58
N LYS A 9 -8.85 -0.17 12.48
CA LYS A 9 -9.52 -0.71 11.28
C LYS A 9 -9.94 -2.18 11.41
N LEU A 10 -9.49 -2.88 12.46
CA LEU A 10 -9.80 -4.29 12.68
C LEU A 10 -11.30 -4.48 12.97
N GLY A 11 -11.96 -5.32 12.17
CA GLY A 11 -13.40 -5.61 12.29
C GLY A 11 -14.33 -4.73 11.43
N TYR A 12 -13.77 -3.73 10.73
CA TYR A 12 -14.46 -3.03 9.64
C TYR A 12 -14.27 -3.78 8.32
N PRO A 13 -15.23 -3.69 7.38
CA PRO A 13 -15.07 -4.28 6.06
C PRO A 13 -13.87 -3.64 5.33
N SER A 14 -13.23 -4.44 4.48
CA SER A 14 -12.32 -3.91 3.48
C SER A 14 -13.13 -3.16 2.40
N ALA A 15 -12.45 -2.55 1.45
CA ALA A 15 -13.05 -1.85 0.33
C ALA A 15 -12.22 -2.13 -0.92
N GLU A 16 -12.90 -2.19 -2.06
CA GLU A 16 -12.32 -2.14 -3.39
C GLU A 16 -13.09 -1.09 -4.20
N ARG A 17 -12.50 -0.57 -5.27
CA ARG A 17 -13.23 0.28 -6.21
C ARG A 17 -13.72 -0.58 -7.36
N ARG A 18 -15.02 -0.52 -7.64
CA ARG A 18 -15.66 -1.26 -8.72
C ARG A 18 -16.59 -0.31 -9.47
N ASN A 19 -16.48 -0.28 -10.79
CA ASN A 19 -17.31 0.56 -11.67
C ASN A 19 -17.35 2.04 -11.24
N GLY A 20 -16.25 2.59 -10.75
CA GLY A 20 -16.19 4.00 -10.31
C GLY A 20 -16.75 4.27 -8.92
N GLU A 21 -17.09 3.24 -8.12
CA GLU A 21 -17.57 3.39 -6.76
C GLU A 21 -16.74 2.58 -5.76
N ILE A 22 -16.59 3.09 -4.52
CA ILE A 22 -15.93 2.35 -3.44
C ILE A 22 -16.97 1.47 -2.77
N VAL A 23 -16.80 0.16 -2.89
CA VAL A 23 -17.74 -0.84 -2.39
C VAL A 23 -17.12 -1.67 -1.26
N PRO A 24 -17.88 -2.06 -0.23
CA PRO A 24 -17.40 -2.96 0.80
C PRO A 24 -16.95 -4.31 0.22
N ALA A 25 -15.82 -4.81 0.72
CA ALA A 25 -15.27 -6.12 0.39
C ALA A 25 -14.73 -6.82 1.65
N PRO A 26 -14.74 -8.16 1.74
CA PRO A 26 -14.04 -8.86 2.81
C PRO A 26 -12.52 -8.60 2.76
N LEU A 27 -11.90 -8.41 3.92
CA LEU A 27 -10.45 -8.33 4.05
C LEU A 27 -9.78 -9.60 3.49
N GLY A 28 -8.76 -9.41 2.66
CA GLY A 28 -8.08 -10.52 1.99
C GLY A 28 -9.02 -11.41 1.16
N LYS A 29 -10.09 -10.86 0.58
CA LYS A 29 -10.96 -11.57 -0.38
C LYS A 29 -10.14 -12.07 -1.56
N ARG A 30 -9.24 -11.23 -2.09
CA ARG A 30 -8.34 -11.57 -3.20
C ARG A 30 -6.93 -11.78 -2.66
N THR A 31 -6.21 -12.72 -3.27
CA THR A 31 -4.83 -13.04 -2.96
C THR A 31 -4.07 -13.31 -4.24
N LEU A 32 -2.79 -12.97 -4.25
CA LEU A 32 -1.89 -13.19 -5.39
C LEU A 32 -0.52 -13.56 -4.85
N THR A 33 0.28 -14.21 -5.69
CA THR A 33 1.73 -14.34 -5.48
C THR A 33 2.40 -13.45 -6.50
N VAL A 34 3.09 -12.42 -6.02
CA VAL A 34 3.79 -11.46 -6.87
C VAL A 34 5.27 -11.85 -6.91
N PRO A 35 5.85 -12.10 -8.10
CA PRO A 35 7.28 -12.31 -8.21
C PRO A 35 8.00 -10.98 -7.94
N PHE A 36 9.07 -11.01 -7.15
CA PHE A 36 10.08 -9.95 -7.10
C PHE A 36 11.44 -10.61 -7.33
N PRO A 37 12.47 -9.88 -7.81
CA PRO A 37 13.71 -10.49 -8.30
C PRO A 37 14.39 -11.50 -7.37
N ARG A 38 14.28 -11.32 -6.05
CA ARG A 38 14.93 -12.19 -5.04
C ARG A 38 13.97 -13.11 -4.30
N LYS A 39 12.66 -12.96 -4.49
CA LYS A 39 11.65 -13.69 -3.72
C LYS A 39 10.25 -13.39 -4.21
N GLU A 40 9.43 -14.41 -4.19
CA GLU A 40 8.00 -14.24 -4.30
C GLU A 40 7.40 -13.64 -3.02
N ARG A 41 6.29 -12.94 -3.20
CA ARG A 41 5.54 -12.32 -2.12
C ARG A 41 4.07 -12.67 -2.25
N PHE A 42 3.59 -13.42 -1.25
CA PHE A 42 2.17 -13.60 -1.05
C PHE A 42 1.55 -12.28 -0.59
N VAL A 43 0.52 -11.84 -1.31
CA VAL A 43 -0.19 -10.59 -1.03
C VAL A 43 -1.69 -10.83 -0.88
N MET A 44 -2.34 -9.99 -0.09
CA MET A 44 -3.80 -10.02 0.11
C MET A 44 -4.42 -8.63 -0.06
N SER A 45 -5.68 -8.57 -0.50
CA SER A 45 -6.40 -7.31 -0.71
C SER A 45 -6.73 -6.58 0.61
N ILE A 46 -6.57 -5.26 0.63
CA ILE A 46 -6.75 -4.40 1.82
C ILE A 46 -7.40 -3.04 1.50
N PRO A 47 -8.06 -2.38 2.47
CA PRO A 47 -8.77 -1.12 2.27
C PRO A 47 -7.87 0.11 2.50
N TRP A 48 -6.81 0.23 1.72
CA TRP A 48 -5.94 1.41 1.79
C TRP A 48 -6.47 2.58 0.96
N GLY A 49 -5.93 3.76 1.24
CA GLY A 49 -6.33 5.02 0.60
C GLY A 49 -6.13 5.03 -0.91
N ASP A 50 -5.28 4.13 -1.43
CA ASP A 50 -5.00 4.01 -2.87
C ASP A 50 -6.26 3.59 -3.67
N VAL A 51 -7.24 2.92 -3.04
CA VAL A 51 -8.56 2.65 -3.64
C VAL A 51 -9.28 3.95 -4.03
N PHE A 52 -9.00 5.03 -3.30
CA PHE A 52 -9.54 6.37 -3.55
C PHE A 52 -8.58 7.19 -4.43
N THR A 53 -7.33 7.36 -4.02
CA THR A 53 -6.40 8.31 -4.67
C THR A 53 -6.00 7.91 -6.09
N ALA A 54 -5.86 6.61 -6.38
CA ALA A 54 -5.49 6.16 -7.72
C ALA A 54 -6.56 6.55 -8.75
N TYR A 55 -7.85 6.43 -8.42
CA TYR A 55 -8.95 6.84 -9.31
C TYR A 55 -8.91 8.32 -9.66
N HIS A 56 -8.58 9.19 -8.69
CA HIS A 56 -8.49 10.62 -8.95
C HIS A 56 -7.41 10.97 -9.99
N THR A 57 -6.35 10.17 -10.05
CA THR A 57 -5.22 10.38 -10.97
C THR A 57 -5.44 9.68 -12.31
N THR A 58 -5.87 8.42 -12.31
CA THR A 58 -5.88 7.56 -13.51
C THR A 58 -7.25 7.40 -14.14
N LYS A 59 -8.33 7.72 -13.42
CA LYS A 59 -9.73 7.45 -13.82
C LYS A 59 -10.07 5.97 -14.05
N ILE A 60 -9.19 5.03 -13.66
CA ILE A 60 -9.43 3.59 -13.78
C ILE A 60 -10.61 3.20 -12.87
N PRO A 61 -11.70 2.65 -13.40
CA PRO A 61 -12.94 2.43 -12.63
C PRO A 61 -12.87 1.25 -11.67
N ASN A 62 -11.90 0.35 -11.82
CA ASN A 62 -11.74 -0.86 -11.02
C ASN A 62 -10.35 -0.88 -10.36
N ILE A 63 -10.29 -0.81 -9.02
CA ILE A 63 -9.02 -0.71 -8.28
C ILE A 63 -9.04 -1.64 -7.07
N VAL A 64 -8.02 -2.48 -6.96
CA VAL A 64 -7.76 -3.35 -5.81
C VAL A 64 -6.36 -3.09 -5.30
N VAL A 65 -6.23 -2.89 -3.99
CA VAL A 65 -4.94 -2.65 -3.34
C VAL A 65 -4.55 -3.87 -2.54
N TYR A 66 -3.27 -4.23 -2.60
CA TYR A 66 -2.71 -5.41 -1.96
C TYR A 66 -1.60 -5.04 -0.98
N THR A 67 -1.43 -5.86 0.06
CA THR A 67 -0.24 -5.81 0.94
C THR A 67 0.40 -7.18 1.04
N GLY A 68 1.73 -7.21 1.13
CA GLY A 68 2.48 -8.41 1.47
C GLY A 68 2.18 -8.91 2.88
N ILE A 69 2.01 -10.22 3.02
CA ILE A 69 1.78 -10.87 4.31
C ILE A 69 2.32 -12.31 4.30
N ALA A 70 2.82 -12.78 5.45
CA ALA A 70 3.19 -14.18 5.59
C ALA A 70 1.94 -15.09 5.47
N PRO A 71 1.98 -16.20 4.70
CA PRO A 71 0.83 -17.09 4.52
C PRO A 71 0.21 -17.60 5.82
N ALA A 72 1.04 -17.94 6.82
CA ALA A 72 0.57 -18.35 8.13
C ALA A 72 -0.27 -17.25 8.81
N ARG A 73 0.14 -15.98 8.71
CA ARG A 73 -0.59 -14.84 9.27
C ARG A 73 -1.90 -14.59 8.52
N TYR A 74 -1.93 -14.76 7.20
CA TYR A 74 -3.16 -14.69 6.42
C TYR A 74 -4.19 -15.74 6.87
N ARG A 75 -3.76 -17.00 7.06
CA ARG A 75 -4.63 -18.08 7.58
C ARG A 75 -5.22 -17.72 8.94
N TRP A 76 -4.40 -17.16 9.84
CA TRP A 76 -4.86 -16.66 11.12
C TRP A 76 -5.89 -15.52 11.00
N ILE A 77 -5.68 -14.55 10.11
CA ILE A 77 -6.65 -13.46 9.87
C ILE A 77 -7.98 -14.01 9.35
N LYS A 78 -7.94 -14.98 8.41
CA LYS A 78 -9.14 -15.65 7.90
C LYS A 78 -9.91 -16.35 9.00
N TRP A 79 -9.20 -17.04 9.89
CA TRP A 79 -9.80 -17.73 11.02
C TRP A 79 -10.41 -16.74 12.03
N LEU A 80 -9.68 -15.67 12.38
CA LEU A 80 -10.15 -14.62 13.28
C LEU A 80 -11.41 -13.90 12.79
N ARG A 81 -11.66 -13.87 11.47
CA ARG A 81 -12.89 -13.30 10.90
C ARG A 81 -14.15 -13.97 11.44
N HIS A 82 -14.10 -15.27 11.76
CA HIS A 82 -15.22 -15.99 12.38
C HIS A 82 -15.50 -15.53 13.81
N PHE A 83 -14.50 -14.91 14.46
CA PHE A 83 -14.57 -14.36 15.82
C PHE A 83 -14.54 -12.82 15.82
N ASN A 84 -14.96 -12.18 14.72
CA ASN A 84 -14.94 -10.72 14.60
C ASN A 84 -15.73 -10.02 15.70
N TRP A 85 -16.77 -10.67 16.25
CA TRP A 85 -17.56 -10.15 17.37
C TRP A 85 -16.70 -9.92 18.63
N LEU A 86 -15.73 -10.80 18.89
CA LEU A 86 -14.82 -10.69 20.04
C LEU A 86 -13.87 -9.49 19.88
N LEU A 87 -13.41 -9.22 18.66
CA LEU A 87 -12.54 -8.07 18.33
C LEU A 87 -13.28 -6.72 18.38
N ARG A 88 -14.61 -6.72 18.42
CA ARG A 88 -15.44 -5.52 18.60
C ARG A 88 -15.60 -5.14 20.07
N LEU A 89 -15.30 -6.05 21.02
CA LEU A 89 -15.39 -5.76 22.44
C LEU A 89 -14.34 -4.71 22.85
N SER A 90 -14.79 -3.69 23.59
CA SER A 90 -13.95 -2.58 24.05
C SER A 90 -12.78 -3.04 24.93
N LEU A 91 -12.99 -4.08 25.74
CA LEU A 91 -11.96 -4.70 26.58
C LEU A 91 -10.84 -5.35 25.76
N VAL A 92 -11.19 -6.11 24.71
CA VAL A 92 -10.22 -6.77 23.82
C VAL A 92 -9.41 -5.73 23.07
N ARG A 93 -10.07 -4.67 22.54
CA ARG A 93 -9.38 -3.56 21.88
C ARG A 93 -8.41 -2.84 22.82
N LYS A 94 -8.84 -2.51 24.05
CA LYS A 94 -7.99 -1.88 25.07
C LYS A 94 -6.78 -2.76 25.43
N TYR A 95 -6.99 -4.07 25.59
CA TYR A 95 -5.90 -5.01 25.85
C TYR A 95 -4.88 -5.05 24.71
N LEU A 96 -5.36 -5.18 23.46
CA LEU A 96 -4.50 -5.19 22.27
C LEU A 96 -3.76 -3.86 22.09
N GLN A 97 -4.42 -2.73 22.35
CA GLN A 97 -3.81 -1.40 22.28
C GLN A 97 -2.68 -1.28 23.31
N ARG A 98 -2.91 -1.65 24.59
CA ARG A 98 -1.86 -1.66 25.61
C ARG A 98 -0.66 -2.53 25.23
N LYS A 99 -0.91 -3.67 24.57
CA LYS A 99 0.15 -4.54 24.07
C LYS A 99 0.95 -3.90 22.93
N ILE A 100 0.30 -3.10 22.08
CA ILE A 100 0.95 -2.31 21.03
C ILE A 100 1.77 -1.17 21.66
N ASP A 101 1.22 -0.48 22.64
CA ASP A 101 1.86 0.68 23.29
C ASP A 101 3.14 0.28 24.05
N ARG A 102 3.23 -0.98 24.50
CA ARG A 102 4.44 -1.56 25.11
C ARG A 102 5.53 -1.94 24.11
N ARG A 103 5.25 -1.90 22.81
CA ARG A 103 6.27 -2.16 21.77
C ARG A 103 7.01 -0.87 21.42
N PRO A 104 8.22 -0.96 20.85
CA PRO A 104 8.89 0.20 20.28
C PRO A 104 7.97 0.93 19.29
N ALA A 105 8.06 2.26 19.26
CA ALA A 105 7.19 3.11 18.45
C ALA A 105 7.26 2.79 16.94
N GLY A 106 8.34 2.15 16.49
CA GLY A 106 8.59 1.74 15.12
C GLY A 106 9.81 0.84 15.00
N PRO A 107 10.23 0.54 13.76
CA PRO A 107 11.48 -0.18 13.50
C PRO A 107 12.69 0.61 14.01
N SER A 108 13.75 -0.10 14.42
CA SER A 108 15.02 0.53 14.77
C SER A 108 15.72 1.14 13.55
N ASP A 109 16.71 1.99 13.77
CA ASP A 109 17.50 2.61 12.70
C ASP A 109 18.18 1.56 11.81
N GLU A 110 18.70 0.49 12.42
CA GLU A 110 19.31 -0.61 11.68
C GLU A 110 18.28 -1.37 10.82
N GLN A 111 17.07 -1.59 11.34
CA GLN A 111 15.98 -2.18 10.57
C GLN A 111 15.58 -1.28 9.40
N ARG A 112 15.54 0.04 9.59
CA ARG A 112 15.24 1.01 8.53
C ARG A 112 16.33 1.04 7.45
N ARG A 113 17.60 1.00 7.85
CA ARG A 113 18.76 0.99 6.93
C ARG A 113 18.80 -0.24 6.02
N THR A 114 18.45 -1.41 6.56
CA THR A 114 18.54 -2.69 5.84
C THR A 114 17.23 -3.07 5.12
N ALA A 115 16.08 -2.61 5.60
CA ALA A 115 14.81 -2.88 4.95
C ALA A 115 14.68 -2.16 3.60
N ARG A 116 13.88 -2.76 2.71
CA ARG A 116 13.50 -2.20 1.42
C ARG A 116 11.99 -2.32 1.27
N SER A 117 11.37 -1.30 0.69
CA SER A 117 9.97 -1.39 0.27
C SER A 117 9.91 -1.89 -1.16
N LEU A 118 8.96 -2.78 -1.41
CA LEU A 118 8.72 -3.37 -2.73
C LEU A 118 7.27 -3.08 -3.09
N VAL A 119 7.07 -2.50 -4.27
CA VAL A 119 5.77 -2.15 -4.82
C VAL A 119 5.63 -2.85 -6.16
N TRP A 120 4.44 -3.35 -6.44
CA TRP A 120 4.07 -3.92 -7.72
C TRP A 120 2.73 -3.33 -8.14
N GLY A 121 2.61 -2.99 -9.41
CA GLY A 121 1.38 -2.50 -10.02
C GLY A 121 1.11 -3.28 -11.30
N ARG A 122 -0.17 -3.60 -11.51
CA ARG A 122 -0.69 -4.13 -12.76
C ARG A 122 -1.89 -3.34 -13.19
N VAL A 123 -1.92 -2.95 -14.45
CA VAL A 123 -3.11 -2.44 -15.12
C VAL A 123 -3.53 -3.44 -16.19
N GLN A 124 -4.83 -3.54 -16.42
CA GLN A 124 -5.41 -4.37 -17.47
C GLN A 124 -6.52 -3.60 -18.14
N ASP A 125 -6.57 -3.65 -19.47
CA ASP A 125 -7.64 -3.05 -20.26
C ASP A 125 -8.84 -3.99 -20.42
N PRO A 126 -9.95 -3.55 -21.05
CA PRO A 126 -11.12 -4.40 -21.27
C PRO A 126 -10.88 -5.58 -22.21
N ASP A 127 -9.89 -5.48 -23.11
CA ASP A 127 -9.53 -6.52 -24.08
C ASP A 127 -8.62 -7.60 -23.47
N GLY A 128 -8.17 -7.37 -22.24
CA GLY A 128 -7.38 -8.31 -21.44
C GLY A 128 -5.88 -8.06 -21.48
N MET A 129 -5.42 -7.07 -22.25
CA MET A 129 -4.01 -6.69 -22.32
C MET A 129 -3.58 -6.10 -20.98
N SER A 130 -2.44 -6.56 -20.46
CA SER A 130 -1.95 -6.15 -19.15
C SER A 130 -0.53 -5.61 -19.20
N GLU A 131 -0.30 -4.58 -18.40
CA GLU A 131 1.00 -3.98 -18.19
C GLU A 131 1.34 -4.04 -16.71
N GLU A 132 2.58 -4.43 -16.40
CA GLU A 132 3.05 -4.57 -15.04
C GLU A 132 4.32 -3.75 -14.80
N ALA A 133 4.48 -3.26 -13.57
CA ALA A 133 5.70 -2.62 -13.14
C ALA A 133 6.00 -2.94 -11.68
N ARG A 134 7.28 -2.91 -11.34
CA ARG A 134 7.78 -3.02 -9.97
C ARG A 134 8.54 -1.76 -9.61
N LEU A 135 8.54 -1.45 -8.32
CA LEU A 135 9.33 -0.37 -7.76
C LEU A 135 9.98 -0.84 -6.46
N GLN A 136 11.26 -0.52 -6.30
CA GLN A 136 12.01 -0.72 -5.07
C GLN A 136 12.44 0.63 -4.50
N SER A 137 12.41 0.75 -3.17
CA SER A 137 12.89 1.94 -2.46
C SER A 137 13.50 1.61 -1.10
N ALA A 138 13.91 2.64 -0.36
CA ALA A 138 14.16 2.59 1.08
C ALA A 138 12.94 2.04 1.87
N ASP A 139 13.15 1.77 3.16
CA ASP A 139 12.06 1.35 4.04
C ASP A 139 10.89 2.36 4.06
N GLY A 140 9.70 1.89 4.41
CA GLY A 140 8.48 2.69 4.32
C GLY A 140 8.50 3.97 5.14
N TYR A 141 9.21 4.02 6.27
CA TYR A 141 9.32 5.24 7.08
C TYR A 141 10.25 6.25 6.44
N THR A 142 11.44 5.83 6.00
CA THR A 142 12.38 6.71 5.31
C THR A 142 11.77 7.26 4.01
N LEU A 143 11.12 6.40 3.22
CA LEU A 143 10.43 6.80 1.99
C LEU A 143 9.34 7.84 2.29
N THR A 144 8.54 7.63 3.33
CA THR A 144 7.44 8.56 3.69
C THR A 144 7.99 9.93 4.07
N VAL A 145 9.06 9.98 4.87
CA VAL A 145 9.71 11.24 5.26
C VAL A 145 10.28 11.95 4.03
N GLN A 146 11.01 11.25 3.19
CA GLN A 146 11.61 11.81 1.98
C GLN A 146 10.54 12.35 1.01
N ALA A 147 9.46 11.59 0.78
CA ALA A 147 8.34 12.02 -0.06
C ALA A 147 7.65 13.27 0.48
N GLY A 148 7.43 13.33 1.81
CA GLY A 148 6.85 14.50 2.46
C GLY A 148 7.73 15.75 2.29
N LEU A 149 9.03 15.62 2.54
CA LEU A 149 9.98 16.73 2.40
C LEU A 149 10.11 17.20 0.93
N LEU A 150 10.15 16.26 -0.02
CA LEU A 150 10.17 16.58 -1.45
C LEU A 150 8.93 17.40 -1.86
N ILE A 151 7.74 16.94 -1.47
CA ILE A 151 6.48 17.62 -1.77
C ILE A 151 6.43 19.01 -1.13
N VAL A 152 6.81 19.12 0.15
CA VAL A 152 6.85 20.43 0.84
C VAL A 152 7.82 21.38 0.15
N GLY A 153 9.01 20.90 -0.24
CA GLY A 153 9.99 21.70 -0.98
C GLY A 153 9.44 22.24 -2.29
N LYS A 154 8.79 21.39 -3.11
CA LYS A 154 8.15 21.80 -4.36
C LYS A 154 7.05 22.85 -4.14
N VAL A 155 6.20 22.65 -3.14
CA VAL A 155 5.15 23.62 -2.79
C VAL A 155 5.74 24.97 -2.38
N LEU A 156 6.78 24.98 -1.54
CA LEU A 156 7.46 26.21 -1.14
C LEU A 156 8.18 26.91 -2.30
N ALA A 157 8.60 26.16 -3.32
CA ALA A 157 9.18 26.69 -4.55
C ALA A 157 8.11 27.25 -5.54
N GLY A 158 6.83 27.21 -5.18
CA GLY A 158 5.73 27.70 -6.03
C GLY A 158 5.17 26.64 -6.99
N GLU A 159 5.61 25.39 -6.93
CA GLU A 159 5.06 24.29 -7.73
C GLU A 159 3.75 23.76 -7.13
N TRP A 160 2.70 24.58 -7.09
CA TRP A 160 1.39 24.18 -6.57
C TRP A 160 0.24 24.69 -7.43
N LYS A 161 -0.92 24.05 -7.26
CA LYS A 161 -2.20 24.46 -7.85
C LYS A 161 -3.26 24.47 -6.77
N ALA A 162 -4.17 25.43 -6.83
CA ALA A 162 -5.29 25.51 -5.88
C ALA A 162 -6.17 24.25 -5.96
N GLY A 163 -6.78 23.89 -4.83
CA GLY A 163 -7.67 22.72 -4.72
C GLY A 163 -6.98 21.45 -4.22
N TYR A 164 -7.73 20.34 -4.23
CA TYR A 164 -7.24 19.03 -3.83
C TYR A 164 -6.50 18.34 -4.98
N HIS A 165 -5.29 17.86 -4.71
CA HIS A 165 -4.50 17.09 -5.67
C HIS A 165 -3.89 15.85 -5.02
N THR A 166 -3.77 14.77 -5.79
CA THR A 166 -2.88 13.65 -5.44
C THR A 166 -1.45 14.01 -5.83
N PRO A 167 -0.41 13.45 -5.20
CA PRO A 167 0.97 13.74 -5.57
C PRO A 167 1.27 13.45 -7.04
N ALA A 168 0.82 12.30 -7.55
CA ALA A 168 0.97 11.94 -8.96
C ALA A 168 0.13 12.81 -9.91
N GLY A 169 -1.00 13.36 -9.44
CA GLY A 169 -1.82 14.28 -10.23
C GLY A 169 -1.24 15.70 -10.32
N LEU A 170 -0.60 16.18 -9.25
CA LEU A 170 0.01 17.51 -9.22
C LEU A 170 1.40 17.54 -9.88
N PHE A 171 2.26 16.59 -9.52
CA PHE A 171 3.67 16.55 -9.91
C PHE A 171 3.99 15.51 -10.99
N GLY A 172 3.00 14.72 -11.40
CA GLY A 172 3.16 13.66 -12.39
C GLY A 172 3.60 12.30 -11.78
N PRO A 173 3.51 11.22 -12.58
CA PRO A 173 3.86 9.87 -12.14
C PRO A 173 5.36 9.68 -11.86
N GLY A 174 6.20 10.60 -12.34
CA GLY A 174 7.65 10.60 -12.13
C GLY A 174 8.12 11.06 -10.76
N LEU A 175 7.26 11.70 -9.95
CA LEU A 175 7.64 12.26 -8.64
C LEU A 175 8.35 11.24 -7.74
N VAL A 176 7.90 9.99 -7.75
CA VAL A 176 8.47 8.93 -6.93
C VAL A 176 9.93 8.61 -7.31
N LEU A 177 10.31 8.82 -8.58
CA LEU A 177 11.65 8.56 -9.10
C LEU A 177 12.65 9.66 -8.72
N GLU A 178 12.17 10.83 -8.28
CA GLU A 178 13.03 11.88 -7.71
C GLU A 178 13.55 11.51 -6.30
N LEU A 179 12.96 10.49 -5.67
CA LEU A 179 13.34 10.08 -4.33
C LEU A 179 14.62 9.22 -4.34
N PRO A 180 15.57 9.46 -3.40
CA PRO A 180 16.84 8.74 -3.38
C PRO A 180 16.69 7.22 -3.32
N GLY A 181 17.35 6.53 -4.25
CA GLY A 181 17.39 5.07 -4.29
C GLY A 181 16.08 4.41 -4.71
N VAL A 182 15.12 5.16 -5.25
CA VAL A 182 13.96 4.59 -5.93
C VAL A 182 14.36 4.08 -7.30
N GLN A 183 13.97 2.85 -7.61
CA GLN A 183 14.16 2.23 -8.91
C GLN A 183 12.83 1.63 -9.36
N ARG A 184 12.47 1.83 -10.63
CA ARG A 184 11.26 1.26 -11.24
C ARG A 184 11.65 0.43 -12.45
N GLU A 185 10.98 -0.70 -12.61
CA GLU A 185 11.15 -1.64 -13.69
C GLU A 185 9.78 -1.94 -14.30
N ARG A 186 9.65 -1.88 -15.63
CA ARG A 186 8.48 -2.38 -16.34
C ARG A 186 8.69 -3.86 -16.62
N LEU A 187 7.65 -4.67 -16.42
CA LEU A 187 7.69 -6.08 -16.76
C LEU A 187 7.03 -6.24 -18.13
N VAL A 188 7.83 -6.47 -19.16
CA VAL A 188 7.36 -6.89 -20.46
C VAL A 188 7.27 -8.42 -20.44
N GLU A 189 6.24 -9.02 -21.02
CA GLU A 189 6.23 -10.48 -21.23
C GLU A 189 7.48 -10.87 -22.02
N GLY A 190 8.45 -11.53 -21.36
CA GLY A 190 9.60 -12.16 -22.00
C GLY A 190 10.96 -11.52 -21.78
N GLU A 191 11.12 -10.20 -21.60
CA GLU A 191 12.47 -9.59 -21.58
C GLU A 191 12.61 -8.39 -20.61
N TRP A 192 13.82 -8.31 -20.03
CA TRP A 192 14.26 -7.26 -19.11
C TRP A 192 14.68 -6.02 -19.91
N GLU A 193 13.90 -4.94 -19.84
CA GLU A 193 14.35 -3.62 -20.31
C GLU A 193 14.37 -2.62 -19.14
N PRO A 194 15.55 -2.10 -18.74
CA PRO A 194 15.62 -1.00 -17.78
C PRO A 194 15.01 0.27 -18.42
N ALA A 195 14.08 0.89 -17.70
CA ALA A 195 13.40 2.13 -18.11
C ALA A 195 14.19 3.38 -17.73
#